data_AF-A0A377D1E6-F1
#
_entry.id   AF-A0A377D1E6-F1
#
_cell.length_a   1.000
_cell.length_b   1.000
_cell.length_c   1.000
_cell.angle_alpha   90.00
_cell.angle_beta   90.00
_cell.angle_gamma   90.00
#
_symmetry.space_group_name_H-M   'P 1'
#
loop_
_entity.id
_entity.type
_entity.pdbx_description
1 polymer ?
#
loop_
_entity_poly.entity_id
_entity_poly.type
_entity_poly.pdbx_seq_one_letter_code
_entity_poly.pdbx_strand_id
1 'polypeptide(L)' 'MAMRRVEESVVNQGWITLQEAGINLDRNTLAAMLIRELRAALELFEQEGLAPYLFALGKAG' A
#
# COMPACT_ATOMS: atom_id res chain seq x y z
N MET A 1 6.76 19.58 2.75
CA MET A 1 8.04 19.10 2.20
C MET A 1 7.72 18.39 0.89
N ALA A 2 7.85 19.09 -0.24
CA ALA A 2 7.67 18.49 -1.55
C ALA A 2 8.94 17.70 -1.90
N MET A 3 8.76 16.47 -2.40
CA MET A 3 9.81 15.58 -2.90
C MET A 3 10.36 16.14 -4.22
N ARG A 4 10.98 17.31 -4.14
CA ARG A 4 11.31 18.17 -5.28
C ARG A 4 12.67 17.82 -5.87
N ARG A 5 12.78 16.57 -6.38
CA ARG A 5 13.71 16.04 -7.39
C ARG A 5 14.09 14.61 -7.04
N VAL A 6 13.28 13.65 -7.47
CA VAL A 6 13.79 12.31 -7.75
C VAL A 6 14.68 12.46 -8.98
N GLU A 7 15.94 12.07 -8.90
CA GLU A 7 16.77 12.02 -10.10
C GLU A 7 16.15 11.00 -11.07
N GLU A 8 15.81 11.45 -12.26
CA GLU A 8 15.19 10.67 -13.33
C GLU A 8 16.07 9.45 -13.74
N SER A 9 17.36 9.48 -13.39
CA SER A 9 18.33 8.40 -13.53
C SER A 9 18.08 7.20 -12.58
N VAL A 10 17.32 7.37 -11.49
CA VAL A 10 17.11 6.36 -10.45
C VAL A 10 15.72 5.72 -10.53
N VAL A 11 14.71 6.46 -10.95
CA VAL A 11 13.34 5.95 -11.13
C VAL A 11 12.97 6.05 -12.60
N ASN A 12 13.16 4.95 -13.32
CA ASN A 12 13.04 4.85 -14.78
C ASN A 12 11.72 4.24 -15.26
N GLN A 13 10.72 4.15 -14.37
CA GLN A 13 9.36 3.66 -14.67
C GLN A 13 8.34 4.70 -14.22
N GLY A 14 7.12 4.64 -14.79
CA GLY A 14 6.04 5.53 -14.37
C GLY A 14 5.77 5.38 -12.87
N TRP A 15 5.82 6.49 -12.15
CA TRP A 15 5.55 6.56 -10.72
C TRP A 15 4.57 7.70 -10.44
N ILE A 16 3.85 7.57 -9.33
CA ILE A 16 2.89 8.58 -8.86
C ILE A 16 2.88 8.54 -7.33
N THR A 17 2.66 9.69 -6.71
CA THR A 17 2.45 9.83 -5.28
C THR A 17 0.96 9.89 -4.96
N LEU A 18 0.59 9.53 -3.72
CA LEU A 18 -0.79 9.70 -3.25
C LEU A 18 -1.26 11.15 -3.37
N GLN A 19 -0.37 12.13 -3.18
CA GLN A 19 -0.68 13.54 -3.31
C GLN A 19 -1.01 13.94 -4.76
N GLU A 20 -0.27 13.43 -5.75
CA GLU A 20 -0.56 13.64 -7.18
C GLU A 20 -1.89 12.99 -7.61
N ALA A 21 -2.33 11.94 -6.91
CA ALA A 21 -3.66 11.35 -7.05
C ALA A 21 -4.77 12.10 -6.29
N GLY A 22 -4.46 13.22 -5.63
CA GLY A 22 -5.42 14.00 -4.84
C GLY A 22 -5.73 13.42 -3.45
N ILE A 23 -4.96 12.42 -3.00
CA ILE A 23 -5.14 11.75 -1.71
C ILE A 23 -4.20 12.38 -0.68
N ASN A 24 -4.77 13.07 0.32
CA ASN A 24 -4.01 13.65 1.42
C ASN A 24 -4.21 12.84 2.71
N LEU A 25 -3.15 12.22 3.23
CA LEU A 25 -3.19 11.38 4.42
C LEU A 25 -2.15 11.82 5.44
N ASP A 26 -2.51 11.71 6.72
CA ASP A 26 -1.53 11.76 7.79
C ASP A 26 -0.69 10.49 7.81
N ARG A 27 0.64 10.66 7.86
CA ARG A 27 1.59 9.55 7.77
C ARG A 27 1.50 8.60 8.95
N ASN A 28 1.35 9.14 10.16
CA ASN A 28 1.31 8.33 11.37
C ASN A 28 0.03 7.51 11.44
N THR A 29 -1.09 8.12 11.03
CA THR A 29 -2.39 7.46 10.88
C THR A 29 -2.30 6.32 9.86
N LEU A 30 -1.73 6.57 8.69
CA LEU A 30 -1.52 5.53 7.67
C LEU A 30 -0.63 4.39 8.19
N ALA A 31 0.48 4.72 8.86
CA ALA A 31 1.38 3.71 9.41
C ALA A 31 0.70 2.84 10.47
N ALA A 32 -0.04 3.45 11.41
CA ALA A 32 -0.78 2.73 12.43
C ALA A 32 -1.85 1.81 11.83
N MET A 33 -2.58 2.29 10.81
CA MET A 33 -3.54 1.49 10.08
C MET A 33 -2.88 0.31 9.39
N LEU A 34 -1.82 0.54 8.60
CA LEU A 34 -1.11 -0.53 7.89
C LEU A 34 -0.58 -1.61 8.85
N ILE A 35 0.04 -1.21 9.97
CA ILE A 35 0.58 -2.16 10.95
C ILE A 35 -0.54 -3.02 11.55
N ARG A 36 -1.68 -2.41 11.90
CA ARG A 36 -2.82 -3.14 12.47
C ARG A 36 -3.40 -4.13 11.46
N GLU A 37 -3.73 -3.65 10.25
CA GLU A 37 -4.38 -4.49 9.23
C GLU A 37 -3.45 -5.60 8.75
N LEU A 38 -2.15 -5.34 8.57
CA LEU A 38 -1.19 -6.37 8.15
C LEU A 38 -1.00 -7.46 9.20
N ARG A 39 -1.00 -7.12 10.50
CA ARG A 39 -0.94 -8.14 11.56
C ARG A 39 -2.14 -9.07 11.53
N ALA A 40 -3.35 -8.50 11.47
CA ALA A 40 -4.58 -9.29 11.37
C ALA A 40 -4.61 -10.15 10.10
N ALA A 41 -4.18 -9.59 8.96
CA ALA A 41 -4.10 -10.31 7.70
C ALA A 41 -3.10 -11.48 7.76
N LEU A 42 -1.94 -11.27 8.39
CA LEU A 42 -0.92 -12.32 8.55
C LEU A 42 -1.38 -13.42 9.50
N GLU A 43 -2.04 -13.09 10.60
CA GLU A 43 -2.64 -14.08 11.51
C GLU A 43 -3.69 -14.94 10.79
N LEU A 44 -4.56 -14.31 9.98
CA LEU A 44 -5.54 -15.03 9.16
C LEU A 44 -4.87 -15.90 8.10
N PHE A 45 -3.83 -15.39 7.43
CA PHE A 45 -3.08 -16.13 6.43
C PHE A 45 -2.35 -17.33 7.02
N GLU A 46 -1.81 -17.21 8.23
CA GLU A 46 -1.17 -18.32 8.93
C GLU A 46 -2.17 -19.46 9.23
N GLN A 47 -3.42 -19.13 9.52
CA GLN A 47 -4.46 -20.11 9.88
C GLN A 47 -5.14 -20.74 8.67
N GLU A 48 -5.47 -19.93 7.66
CA GLU A 48 -6.35 -20.32 6.55
C GLU A 48 -5.65 -20.31 5.18
N GLY A 49 -4.37 -19.92 5.14
CA GLY A 49 -3.62 -19.75 3.91
C GLY A 49 -4.20 -18.67 3.02
N LEU A 50 -4.13 -18.88 1.70
CA LEU A 50 -4.58 -17.90 0.71
C LEU A 50 -6.10 -17.91 0.49
N ALA A 51 -6.82 -18.92 0.96
CA ALA A 51 -8.24 -19.13 0.65
C ALA A 51 -9.13 -17.90 0.91
N PRO A 52 -8.99 -17.17 2.03
CA PRO A 52 -9.79 -15.96 2.29
C PRO A 52 -9.52 -14.81 1.31
N TYR A 53 -8.35 -14.79 0.66
CA TYR A 53 -7.91 -13.71 -0.22
C TYR A 53 -8.23 -13.95 -1.69
N LEU A 54 -8.49 -15.19 -2.11
CA LEU A 54 -8.73 -15.54 -3.52
C LEU A 54 -9.90 -14.77 -4.13
N PHE A 55 -10.97 -14.55 -3.37
CA PHE A 55 -12.12 -13.76 -3.83
C PHE A 55 -11.81 -12.26 -3.93
N ALA A 56 -10.96 -11.73 -3.04
CA ALA A 56 -10.56 -10.33 -3.07
C ALA A 56 -9.59 -10.03 -4.22
N LEU A 57 -8.65 -10.94 -4.48
CA LEU A 57 -7.67 -10.82 -5.57
C LEU A 57 -8.33 -10.89 -6.96
N GLY A 58 -9.42 -11.66 -7.11
CA GLY A 58 -10.19 -11.73 -8.36
C GLY A 58 -11.01 -10.47 -8.69
N LYS A 59 -11.21 -9.57 -7.73
CA LYS A 59 -11.91 -8.28 -7.96
C LYS A 59 -10.97 -7.15 -8.41
N ALA A 60 -9.67 -7.39 -8.41
CA ALA A 60 -8.66 -6.41 -8.83
C ALA A 60 -8.29 -6.53 -10.32
N GLY A 61 -8.99 -7.40 -11.08
CA GLY A 61 -8.82 -7.62 -12.52
C GLY A 61 -9.94 -7.03 -13.36
#